data_AF-A0A7S0QIA2-F1
#
_entry.id   AF-A0A7S0QIA2-F1
#
_cell.length_a   1.000
_cell.length_b   1.000
_cell.length_c   1.000
_cell.angle_alpha   90.00
_cell.angle_beta   90.00
_cell.angle_gamma   90.00
#
_symmetry.space_group_name_H-M   'P 1'
#
loop_
_entity.id
_entity.type
_entity.pdbx_description
1 polymer ?
#
loop_
_entity_poly.entity_id
_entity_poly.type
_entity_poly.pdbx_seq_one_letter_code
_entity_poly.pdbx_strand_id
1 'polypeptide(L)'
;FFLGSSGPFRGAAAAVAAATAQSLRSQSVKTRPIAERIEWLFALADAHTTEYAGPEAWLARKRYHAEHPTAILVLKCMDGRINIPVATNTPAGIIQPFRNLGGMFNLGWPHLGETLVEAVGRCVAQGRQALVVITYHFSKGSPHRGCAGFGYDTAAARRHTFQIRQQVEHVFGAGHATVFPLVCGFETDEDALILHADTDLDGGGPLLDLSALLDENDERGALDALGARLAGHLPRMPAGMRADLLPLLRGNVAHIAAVRRASRAAARPLDVEHCEWIMCLGRGFDWLHVPNVALIIGPYSPDLADPIRKAASIIQSNMREGRIPDDGFLVLSSAPYHDIGVDRARAILKAGFMRDFAADVIRKEFPELATKMNLRTTVLSWESRTVEHLD
;
A
#
# COMPACT_ATOMS: atom_id res chain seq x y z
N PHE A 1 25.24 -32.07 11.31
CA PHE A 1 25.00 -30.77 11.97
C PHE A 1 23.92 -30.02 11.19
N PHE A 2 22.66 -30.38 11.46
CA PHE A 2 21.48 -29.70 10.95
C PHE A 2 21.14 -28.62 11.97
N LEU A 3 21.31 -27.34 11.62
CA LEU A 3 20.75 -26.22 12.38
C LEU A 3 19.51 -25.75 11.62
N GLY A 4 18.36 -25.92 12.29
CA GLY A 4 17.07 -25.52 11.79
C GLY A 4 17.00 -24.01 11.55
N SER A 5 16.48 -23.66 10.38
CA SER A 5 16.03 -22.31 10.05
C SER A 5 14.75 -21.99 10.83
N SER A 6 14.89 -21.63 12.11
CA SER A 6 13.86 -20.93 12.86
C SER A 6 13.94 -19.43 12.51
N GLY A 7 13.22 -19.01 11.48
CA GLY A 7 13.03 -17.58 11.19
C GLY A 7 12.29 -16.88 12.34
N PRO A 8 12.53 -15.59 12.61
CA PRO A 8 12.01 -14.89 13.80
C PRO A 8 10.51 -14.55 13.74
N PHE A 9 9.79 -14.91 12.68
CA PHE A 9 8.35 -14.69 12.56
C PHE A 9 7.62 -16.02 12.36
N ARG A 10 7.59 -16.85 13.41
CA ARG A 10 6.64 -17.96 13.51
C ARG A 10 5.23 -17.36 13.50
N GLY A 11 4.53 -17.44 12.37
CA GLY A 11 3.16 -16.93 12.41
C GLY A 11 2.37 -16.86 11.12
N ALA A 12 2.55 -17.71 10.10
CA ALA A 12 1.59 -17.69 8.99
C ALA A 12 0.15 -17.97 9.47
N ALA A 13 -0.02 -18.86 10.46
CA ALA A 13 -1.33 -19.10 11.09
C ALA A 13 -1.75 -17.97 12.04
N ALA A 14 -0.81 -17.37 12.78
CA ALA A 14 -1.08 -16.28 13.72
C ALA A 14 -1.41 -14.96 13.00
N ALA A 15 -0.73 -14.66 11.89
CA ALA A 15 -0.98 -13.50 11.02
C ALA A 15 -2.34 -13.61 10.32
N VAL A 16 -2.74 -14.80 9.86
CA VAL A 16 -4.07 -15.03 9.28
C VAL A 16 -5.17 -14.94 10.34
N ALA A 17 -4.93 -15.45 11.55
CA ALA A 17 -5.85 -15.28 12.68
C ALA A 17 -5.97 -13.81 13.10
N ALA A 18 -4.86 -13.07 13.13
CA ALA A 18 -4.83 -11.63 13.43
C ALA A 18 -5.53 -10.80 12.34
N ALA A 19 -5.29 -11.10 11.06
CA ALA A 19 -5.95 -10.43 9.94
C ALA A 19 -7.45 -10.72 9.90
N THR A 20 -7.88 -11.96 10.20
CA THR A 20 -9.29 -12.32 10.34
C THR A 20 -9.94 -11.61 11.53
N ALA A 21 -9.27 -11.55 12.68
CA ALA A 21 -9.74 -10.82 13.85
C ALA A 21 -9.81 -9.30 13.62
N GLN A 22 -8.85 -8.74 12.89
CA GLN A 22 -8.82 -7.32 12.50
C GLN A 22 -9.91 -6.99 11.48
N SER A 23 -10.19 -7.90 10.53
CA SER A 23 -11.29 -7.78 9.57
C SER A 23 -12.66 -7.80 10.29
N LEU A 24 -12.89 -8.77 11.18
CA LEU A 24 -14.12 -8.86 11.99
C LEU A 24 -14.30 -7.64 12.91
N ARG A 25 -13.22 -7.15 13.54
CA ARG A 25 -13.24 -5.91 14.33
C ARG A 25 -13.53 -4.69 13.46
N SER A 26 -13.01 -4.63 12.24
CA SER A 26 -13.27 -3.51 11.32
C SER A 26 -14.73 -3.48 10.85
N GLN A 27 -15.33 -4.64 10.54
CA GLN A 27 -16.75 -4.72 10.15
C GLN A 27 -17.68 -4.26 11.29
N SER A 28 -17.36 -4.62 12.54
CA SER A 28 -18.09 -4.15 13.73
C SER A 28 -17.98 -2.64 13.98
N VAL A 29 -16.92 -1.99 13.49
CA VAL A 29 -16.69 -0.55 13.72
C VAL A 29 -17.40 0.30 12.68
N LYS A 30 -17.51 -0.14 11.43
CA LYS A 30 -18.08 0.64 10.32
C LYS A 30 -19.51 1.15 10.58
N THR A 31 -20.29 0.43 11.40
CA THR A 31 -21.69 0.76 11.72
C THR A 31 -21.87 1.59 12.99
N ARG A 32 -20.80 1.88 13.73
CA ARG A 32 -20.87 2.67 14.97
C ARG A 32 -21.04 4.16 14.67
N PRO A 33 -21.50 4.97 15.64
CA PRO A 33 -21.52 6.43 15.51
C PRO A 33 -20.14 6.99 15.11
N ILE A 34 -20.13 8.07 14.32
CA ILE A 34 -18.89 8.66 13.77
C ILE A 34 -17.84 9.00 14.84
N ALA A 35 -18.27 9.45 16.02
CA ALA A 35 -17.36 9.76 17.12
C ALA A 35 -16.59 8.52 17.61
N GLU A 36 -17.28 7.39 17.82
CA GLU A 36 -16.66 6.12 18.23
C GLU A 36 -15.76 5.54 17.15
N ARG A 37 -16.11 5.73 15.87
CA ARG A 37 -15.28 5.32 14.73
C ARG A 37 -13.96 6.10 14.70
N ILE A 38 -14.01 7.42 14.95
CA ILE A 38 -12.82 8.28 15.04
C ILE A 38 -11.97 7.90 16.25
N GLU A 39 -12.57 7.66 17.42
CA GLU A 39 -11.84 7.22 18.61
C GLU A 39 -11.13 5.88 18.37
N TRP A 40 -11.83 4.90 17.80
CA TRP A 40 -11.26 3.61 17.42
C TRP A 40 -10.06 3.77 16.47
N LEU A 41 -10.16 4.68 15.50
CA LEU A 41 -9.08 4.92 14.53
C LEU A 41 -7.80 5.40 15.23
N PHE A 42 -7.92 6.27 16.22
CA PHE A 42 -6.75 6.78 16.92
C PHE A 42 -6.21 5.81 17.95
N ALA A 43 -7.06 5.02 18.61
CA ALA A 43 -6.62 3.87 19.39
C ALA A 43 -5.84 2.86 18.53
N LEU A 44 -6.23 2.67 17.26
CA LEU A 44 -5.47 1.86 16.30
C LEU A 44 -4.10 2.46 15.99
N ALA A 45 -4.00 3.78 15.81
CA ALA A 45 -2.73 4.47 15.59
C ALA A 45 -1.77 4.35 16.80
N ASP A 46 -2.30 4.47 18.02
CA ASP A 46 -1.53 4.32 19.26
C ASP A 46 -1.03 2.90 19.47
N ALA A 47 -1.89 1.91 19.23
CA ALA A 47 -1.51 0.50 19.28
C ALA A 47 -0.40 0.20 18.26
N HIS A 48 -0.53 0.71 17.03
CA HIS A 48 0.50 0.56 16.01
C HIS A 48 1.82 1.23 16.41
N THR A 49 1.76 2.45 16.96
CA THR A 49 2.96 3.16 17.43
C THR A 49 3.68 2.34 18.50
N THR A 50 2.92 1.81 19.46
CA THR A 50 3.47 1.01 20.58
C THR A 50 4.14 -0.27 20.06
N GLU A 51 3.48 -1.00 19.17
CA GLU A 51 4.03 -2.21 18.56
C GLU A 51 5.26 -1.89 17.69
N TYR A 52 5.17 -0.85 16.86
CA TYR A 52 6.24 -0.45 15.95
C TYR A 52 7.48 0.02 16.72
N ALA A 53 7.32 0.89 17.71
CA ALA A 53 8.43 1.46 18.47
C ALA A 53 9.02 0.49 19.52
N GLY A 54 8.37 -0.66 19.78
CA GLY A 54 8.85 -1.66 20.72
C GLY A 54 10.29 -2.12 20.44
N PRO A 55 11.14 -2.30 21.47
CA PRO A 55 12.56 -2.64 21.28
C PRO A 55 12.81 -3.89 20.42
N GLU A 56 12.03 -4.95 20.66
CA GLU A 56 12.12 -6.20 19.89
C GLU A 56 11.73 -6.00 18.42
N ALA A 57 10.64 -5.28 18.17
CA ALA A 57 10.19 -4.98 16.81
C ALA A 57 11.21 -4.10 16.08
N TRP A 58 11.80 -3.12 16.77
CA TRP A 58 12.84 -2.26 16.23
C TRP A 58 14.10 -3.06 15.86
N LEU A 59 14.61 -3.91 16.75
CA LEU A 59 15.79 -4.75 16.49
C LEU A 59 15.53 -5.75 15.36
N ALA A 60 14.35 -6.38 15.33
CA ALA A 60 13.96 -7.28 14.27
C ALA A 60 13.94 -6.60 12.90
N ARG A 61 13.42 -5.36 12.81
CA ARG A 61 13.47 -4.58 11.56
C ARG A 61 14.88 -4.19 11.15
N LYS A 62 15.72 -3.77 12.11
CA LYS A 62 17.13 -3.45 11.83
C LYS A 62 17.89 -4.66 11.30
N ARG A 63 17.69 -5.83 11.93
CA ARG A 63 18.23 -7.10 11.47
C ARG A 63 17.73 -7.45 10.06
N TYR A 64 16.42 -7.34 9.82
CA TYR A 64 15.85 -7.59 8.50
C TYR A 64 16.50 -6.71 7.43
N HIS A 65 16.66 -5.41 7.67
CA HIS A 65 17.32 -4.52 6.70
C HIS A 65 18.81 -4.79 6.50
N ALA A 66 19.49 -5.39 7.47
CA ALA A 66 20.88 -5.83 7.32
C ALA A 66 20.97 -7.13 6.50
N GLU A 67 20.04 -8.07 6.69
CA GLU A 67 19.95 -9.32 5.93
C GLU A 67 19.43 -9.09 4.49
N HIS A 68 18.56 -8.08 4.32
CA HIS A 68 17.89 -7.70 3.08
C HIS A 68 18.11 -6.21 2.78
N PRO A 69 19.28 -5.82 2.25
CA PRO A 69 19.66 -4.42 2.08
C PRO A 69 18.87 -3.70 0.99
N THR A 70 18.19 -4.39 0.07
CA THR A 70 17.34 -3.73 -0.93
C THR A 70 16.23 -2.91 -0.27
N ALA A 71 16.16 -1.61 -0.57
CA ALA A 71 15.04 -0.77 -0.19
C ALA A 71 13.86 -0.99 -1.15
N ILE A 72 12.65 -1.15 -0.62
CA ILE A 72 11.46 -1.47 -1.42
C ILE A 72 10.50 -0.28 -1.40
N LEU A 73 10.39 0.40 -2.54
CA LEU A 73 9.51 1.54 -2.77
C LEU A 73 8.32 1.06 -3.62
N VAL A 74 7.09 1.27 -3.17
CA VAL A 74 5.90 0.76 -3.87
C VAL A 74 5.00 1.91 -4.30
N LEU A 75 4.87 2.11 -5.61
CA LEU A 75 3.90 3.01 -6.23
C LEU A 75 2.58 2.26 -6.44
N LYS A 76 1.51 2.68 -5.76
CA LYS A 76 0.21 1.98 -5.77
C LYS A 76 -1.01 2.89 -5.72
N CYS A 77 -2.18 2.29 -5.96
CA CYS A 77 -3.46 2.98 -5.87
C CYS A 77 -3.80 3.44 -4.44
N MET A 78 -4.68 4.43 -4.34
CA MET A 78 -5.35 4.83 -3.10
C MET A 78 -6.35 3.79 -2.58
N ASP A 79 -6.74 2.83 -3.43
CA ASP A 79 -7.64 1.74 -3.10
C ASP A 79 -7.16 0.98 -1.85
N GLY A 80 -8.06 0.87 -0.86
CA GLY A 80 -7.78 0.28 0.45
C GLY A 80 -7.42 -1.21 0.38
N ARG A 81 -7.82 -1.91 -0.68
CA ARG A 81 -7.54 -3.34 -0.89
C ARG A 81 -6.08 -3.60 -1.25
N ILE A 82 -5.37 -2.63 -1.84
CA ILE A 82 -3.96 -2.80 -2.23
C ILE A 82 -3.04 -2.57 -1.02
N ASN A 83 -2.95 -3.59 -0.18
CA ASN A 83 -2.10 -3.59 1.00
C ASN A 83 -0.94 -4.59 0.86
N ILE A 84 0.08 -4.21 0.07
CA ILE A 84 1.26 -5.06 -0.22
C ILE A 84 1.90 -5.67 1.05
N PRO A 85 2.16 -4.92 2.16
CA PRO A 85 2.69 -5.53 3.38
C PRO A 85 1.82 -6.69 3.90
N VAL A 86 0.50 -6.50 3.99
CA VAL A 86 -0.42 -7.57 4.41
C VAL A 86 -0.42 -8.71 3.39
N ALA A 87 -0.57 -8.40 2.10
CA ALA A 87 -0.61 -9.39 1.04
C ALA A 87 0.68 -10.22 0.93
N THR A 88 1.80 -9.73 1.43
CA THR A 88 3.10 -10.43 1.41
C THR A 88 3.52 -10.94 2.78
N ASN A 89 2.68 -10.81 3.82
CA ASN A 89 3.06 -11.07 5.22
C ASN A 89 4.36 -10.37 5.64
N THR A 90 4.59 -9.16 5.11
CA THR A 90 5.79 -8.37 5.37
C THR A 90 5.55 -7.45 6.56
N PRO A 91 6.45 -7.42 7.57
CA PRO A 91 6.33 -6.52 8.70
C PRO A 91 6.24 -5.03 8.30
N ALA A 92 5.55 -4.24 9.12
CA ALA A 92 5.46 -2.80 8.93
C ALA A 92 6.86 -2.15 8.92
N GLY A 93 7.03 -1.12 8.09
CA GLY A 93 8.28 -0.38 7.98
C GLY A 93 9.34 -0.96 7.03
N ILE A 94 9.11 -2.15 6.46
CA ILE A 94 10.01 -2.71 5.44
C ILE A 94 9.74 -2.11 4.06
N ILE A 95 8.47 -1.98 3.70
CA ILE A 95 8.01 -1.43 2.42
C ILE A 95 7.64 0.04 2.61
N GLN A 96 8.16 0.92 1.75
CA GLN A 96 7.78 2.32 1.71
C GLN A 96 6.72 2.55 0.63
N PRO A 97 5.46 2.88 0.98
CA PRO A 97 4.41 3.10 0.00
C PRO A 97 4.32 4.55 -0.49
N PHE A 98 3.94 4.69 -1.75
CA PHE A 98 3.45 5.90 -2.37
C PHE A 98 2.06 5.59 -2.92
N ARG A 99 1.06 6.36 -2.52
CA ARG A 99 -0.34 6.15 -2.93
C ARG A 99 -0.83 7.32 -3.75
N ASN A 100 -1.45 7.04 -4.89
CA ASN A 100 -2.21 8.04 -5.64
C ASN A 100 -3.44 7.39 -6.29
N LEU A 101 -4.40 8.21 -6.71
CA LEU A 101 -5.58 7.74 -7.45
C LEU A 101 -5.16 6.85 -8.63
N GLY A 102 -5.72 5.65 -8.70
CA GLY A 102 -5.43 4.67 -9.75
C GLY A 102 -4.00 4.13 -9.79
N GLY A 103 -3.12 4.57 -8.89
CA GLY A 103 -1.68 4.38 -9.06
C GLY A 103 -1.13 5.24 -10.20
N MET A 104 -1.81 6.34 -10.54
CA MET A 104 -1.31 7.29 -11.53
C MET A 104 -0.15 8.07 -10.94
N PHE A 105 1.00 7.99 -11.58
CA PHE A 105 2.18 8.72 -11.16
C PHE A 105 2.87 9.31 -12.39
N ASN A 106 3.47 10.48 -12.21
CA ASN A 106 4.32 11.07 -13.21
C ASN A 106 5.52 11.70 -12.49
N LEU A 107 6.71 11.19 -12.76
CA LEU A 107 7.95 11.64 -12.12
C LEU A 107 8.31 13.08 -12.51
N GLY A 108 7.67 13.66 -13.55
CA GLY A 108 7.73 15.08 -13.86
C GLY A 108 6.83 15.96 -12.99
N TRP A 109 5.98 15.38 -12.13
CA TRP A 109 5.21 16.17 -11.16
C TRP A 109 6.13 16.75 -10.09
N PRO A 110 6.02 18.06 -9.78
CA PRO A 110 6.97 18.76 -8.92
C PRO A 110 7.25 18.03 -7.60
N HIS A 111 6.19 17.67 -6.86
CA HIS A 111 6.39 17.07 -5.54
C HIS A 111 6.75 15.58 -5.56
N LEU A 112 6.18 14.80 -6.50
CA LEU A 112 6.46 13.37 -6.57
C LEU A 112 7.91 13.09 -6.96
N GLY A 113 8.39 13.77 -8.01
CA GLY A 113 9.74 13.59 -8.54
C GLY A 113 10.77 13.83 -7.43
N GLU A 114 10.67 14.97 -6.74
CA GLU A 114 11.54 15.30 -5.60
C GLU A 114 11.48 14.23 -4.50
N THR A 115 10.27 13.83 -4.09
CA THR A 115 10.11 12.84 -2.99
C THR A 115 10.71 11.49 -3.35
N LEU A 116 10.54 11.03 -4.60
CA LEU A 116 11.09 9.75 -5.04
C LEU A 116 12.61 9.81 -5.20
N VAL A 117 13.13 10.89 -5.79
CA VAL A 117 14.57 11.13 -5.93
C VAL A 117 15.25 11.20 -4.56
N GLU A 118 14.66 11.90 -3.60
CA GLU A 118 15.18 11.97 -2.23
C GLU A 118 15.16 10.59 -1.55
N ALA A 119 14.08 9.82 -1.72
CA ALA A 119 13.98 8.47 -1.16
C ALA A 119 15.05 7.52 -1.73
N VAL A 120 15.23 7.52 -3.05
CA VAL A 120 16.29 6.74 -3.72
C VAL A 120 17.67 7.24 -3.30
N GLY A 121 17.89 8.56 -3.25
CA GLY A 121 19.15 9.17 -2.85
C GLY A 121 19.59 8.75 -1.45
N ARG A 122 18.67 8.70 -0.47
CA ARG A 122 18.96 8.16 0.87
C ARG A 122 19.37 6.70 0.86
N CYS A 123 18.76 5.88 0.00
CA CYS A 123 19.12 4.47 -0.13
C CYS A 123 20.54 4.33 -0.70
N VAL A 124 20.84 5.04 -1.78
CA VAL A 124 22.14 5.01 -2.44
C VAL A 124 23.25 5.55 -1.54
N ALA A 125 22.99 6.62 -0.78
CA ALA A 125 23.94 7.17 0.18
C ALA A 125 24.34 6.17 1.28
N GLN A 126 23.50 5.16 1.54
CA GLN A 126 23.78 4.06 2.47
C GLN A 126 24.42 2.84 1.78
N GLY A 127 24.77 2.93 0.50
CA GLY A 127 25.29 1.82 -0.30
C GLY A 127 24.23 0.77 -0.65
N ARG A 128 22.93 1.10 -0.52
CA ARG A 128 21.82 0.18 -0.76
C ARG A 128 21.27 0.33 -2.18
N GLN A 129 20.68 -0.74 -2.68
CA GLN A 129 19.91 -0.73 -3.92
C GLN A 129 18.44 -0.41 -3.65
N ALA A 130 17.72 0.08 -4.66
CA ALA A 130 16.29 0.37 -4.57
C ALA A 130 15.49 -0.43 -5.60
N LEU A 131 14.49 -1.17 -5.12
CA LEU A 131 13.46 -1.80 -5.93
C LEU A 131 12.23 -0.88 -5.94
N VAL A 132 11.88 -0.33 -7.10
CA VAL A 132 10.66 0.46 -7.30
C VAL A 132 9.60 -0.46 -7.89
N VAL A 133 8.66 -0.90 -7.08
CA VAL A 133 7.52 -1.72 -7.51
C VAL A 133 6.40 -0.80 -7.97
N ILE A 134 6.03 -0.91 -9.23
CA ILE A 134 5.03 -0.09 -9.90
C ILE A 134 3.78 -0.95 -10.12
N THR A 135 2.69 -0.61 -9.44
CA THR A 135 1.52 -1.49 -9.37
C THR A 135 0.32 -0.96 -10.13
N TYR A 136 -0.37 -1.86 -10.83
CA TYR A 136 -1.77 -1.71 -11.23
C TYR A 136 -2.59 -2.79 -10.54
N HIS A 137 -3.91 -2.64 -10.50
CA HIS A 137 -4.78 -3.65 -9.91
C HIS A 137 -6.04 -3.91 -10.72
N PHE A 138 -6.59 -5.10 -10.54
CA PHE A 138 -7.82 -5.57 -11.17
C PHE A 138 -8.43 -6.68 -10.31
N SER A 139 -9.68 -7.06 -10.60
CA SER A 139 -10.31 -8.23 -10.01
C SER A 139 -10.61 -9.26 -11.10
N LYS A 140 -10.21 -10.52 -10.87
CA LYS A 140 -10.47 -11.64 -11.80
C LYS A 140 -11.97 -11.93 -11.90
N GLY A 141 -12.70 -11.87 -10.79
CA GLY A 141 -14.11 -12.25 -10.71
C GLY A 141 -15.09 -11.18 -11.19
N SER A 142 -14.68 -9.91 -11.30
CA SER A 142 -15.51 -8.85 -11.91
C SER A 142 -14.67 -7.64 -12.35
N PRO A 143 -14.74 -7.22 -13.62
CA PRO A 143 -14.08 -6.00 -14.10
C PRO A 143 -14.51 -4.74 -13.32
N HIS A 144 -15.79 -4.64 -12.94
CA HIS A 144 -16.33 -3.51 -12.19
C HIS A 144 -15.76 -3.36 -10.76
N ARG A 145 -15.09 -4.39 -10.24
CA ARG A 145 -14.32 -4.30 -8.99
C ARG A 145 -12.86 -3.92 -9.20
N GLY A 146 -12.44 -3.68 -10.43
CA GLY A 146 -11.09 -3.25 -10.77
C GLY A 146 -10.81 -1.78 -10.42
N CYS A 147 -9.80 -1.20 -11.05
CA CYS A 147 -9.39 0.17 -10.76
C CYS A 147 -10.39 1.22 -11.31
N ALA A 148 -11.21 1.79 -10.43
CA ALA A 148 -12.10 2.91 -10.78
C ALA A 148 -11.34 4.14 -11.30
N GLY A 149 -10.09 4.36 -10.85
CA GLY A 149 -9.23 5.45 -11.33
C GLY A 149 -8.90 5.39 -12.83
N PHE A 150 -9.00 4.21 -13.44
CA PHE A 150 -8.85 3.97 -14.88
C PHE A 150 -10.18 3.57 -15.54
N GLY A 151 -11.32 3.85 -14.90
CA GLY A 151 -12.64 3.47 -15.43
C GLY A 151 -12.81 1.96 -15.62
N TYR A 152 -12.18 1.15 -14.75
CA TYR A 152 -12.16 -0.31 -14.82
C TYR A 152 -11.42 -0.90 -16.04
N ASP A 153 -10.67 -0.07 -16.79
CA ASP A 153 -9.80 -0.52 -17.88
C ASP A 153 -8.45 -1.01 -17.32
N THR A 154 -8.35 -2.32 -17.08
CA THR A 154 -7.12 -2.98 -16.65
C THR A 154 -5.97 -2.80 -17.65
N ALA A 155 -6.26 -2.75 -18.95
CA ALA A 155 -5.23 -2.58 -19.96
C ALA A 155 -4.66 -1.16 -19.94
N ALA A 156 -5.50 -0.13 -19.75
CA ALA A 156 -5.04 1.24 -19.55
C ALA A 156 -4.19 1.38 -18.27
N ALA A 157 -4.64 0.81 -17.15
CA ALA A 157 -3.89 0.82 -15.90
C ALA A 157 -2.51 0.15 -16.07
N ARG A 158 -2.46 -1.02 -16.72
CA ARG A 158 -1.20 -1.72 -17.04
C ARG A 158 -0.29 -0.90 -17.97
N ARG A 159 -0.81 -0.34 -19.07
CA ARG A 159 0.00 0.50 -19.96
C ARG A 159 0.63 1.66 -19.20
N HIS A 160 -0.12 2.27 -18.28
CA HIS A 160 0.39 3.37 -17.47
C HIS A 160 1.57 2.95 -16.56
N THR A 161 1.56 1.74 -16.00
CA THR A 161 2.71 1.28 -15.19
C THR A 161 3.99 1.12 -16.00
N PHE A 162 3.90 0.76 -17.28
CA PHE A 162 5.07 0.71 -18.17
C PHE A 162 5.57 2.12 -18.53
N GLN A 163 4.67 3.10 -18.67
CA GLN A 163 5.08 4.51 -18.81
C GLN A 163 5.84 5.01 -17.57
N ILE A 164 5.39 4.66 -16.36
CA ILE A 164 6.09 5.00 -15.13
C ILE A 164 7.46 4.30 -15.09
N ARG A 165 7.55 3.02 -15.50
CA ARG A 165 8.83 2.31 -15.62
C ARG A 165 9.82 3.08 -16.49
N GLN A 166 9.39 3.51 -17.68
CA GLN A 166 10.23 4.29 -18.59
C GLN A 166 10.70 5.60 -17.95
N GLN A 167 9.85 6.27 -17.16
CA GLN A 167 10.26 7.48 -16.42
C GLN A 167 11.29 7.16 -15.33
N VAL A 168 11.13 6.05 -14.60
CA VAL A 168 12.13 5.61 -13.60
C VAL A 168 13.47 5.31 -14.28
N GLU A 169 13.46 4.63 -15.42
CA GLU A 169 14.68 4.35 -16.21
C GLU A 169 15.30 5.63 -16.78
N HIS A 170 14.49 6.62 -17.17
CA HIS A 170 14.96 7.92 -17.63
C HIS A 170 15.67 8.71 -16.51
N VAL A 171 15.11 8.68 -15.29
CA VAL A 171 15.64 9.45 -14.15
C VAL A 171 16.83 8.75 -13.48
N PHE A 172 16.78 7.43 -13.30
CA PHE A 172 17.77 6.67 -12.51
C PHE A 172 18.67 5.76 -13.36
N GLY A 173 18.48 5.75 -14.67
CA GLY A 173 19.27 4.98 -15.63
C GLY A 173 18.72 3.59 -15.94
N ALA A 174 18.92 3.15 -17.17
CA ALA A 174 18.46 1.84 -17.68
C ALA A 174 19.38 0.66 -17.31
N GLY A 175 20.48 0.91 -16.59
CA GLY A 175 21.45 -0.11 -16.20
C GLY A 175 20.96 -1.06 -15.11
N HIS A 176 19.89 -0.70 -14.39
CA HIS A 176 19.18 -1.55 -13.40
C HIS A 176 20.00 -2.07 -12.20
N ALA A 177 21.29 -1.71 -12.13
CA ALA A 177 22.19 -2.15 -11.07
C ALA A 177 21.90 -1.49 -9.72
N THR A 178 21.43 -0.24 -9.70
CA THR A 178 21.18 0.52 -8.46
C THR A 178 19.68 0.67 -8.19
N VAL A 179 18.91 1.05 -9.21
CA VAL A 179 17.46 1.19 -9.15
C VAL A 179 16.83 0.23 -10.14
N PHE A 180 15.90 -0.61 -9.68
CA PHE A 180 15.18 -1.54 -10.53
C PHE A 180 13.68 -1.22 -10.55
N PRO A 181 13.09 -0.86 -11.70
CA PRO A 181 11.65 -0.65 -11.84
C PRO A 181 10.91 -1.95 -12.17
N LEU A 182 10.27 -2.57 -11.18
CA LEU A 182 9.47 -3.77 -11.35
C LEU A 182 8.00 -3.41 -11.58
N VAL A 183 7.46 -3.75 -12.74
CA VAL A 183 6.01 -3.67 -12.98
C VAL A 183 5.34 -4.91 -12.38
N CYS A 184 4.31 -4.69 -11.58
CA CYS A 184 3.60 -5.74 -10.85
C CYS A 184 2.08 -5.54 -10.94
N GLY A 185 1.36 -6.54 -11.43
CA GLY A 185 -0.08 -6.61 -11.26
C GLY A 185 -0.45 -7.02 -9.83
N PHE A 186 -1.57 -6.50 -9.34
CA PHE A 186 -2.19 -6.91 -8.08
C PHE A 186 -3.62 -7.37 -8.36
N GLU A 187 -3.88 -8.65 -8.21
CA GLU A 187 -5.22 -9.23 -8.34
C GLU A 187 -5.92 -9.16 -6.98
N THR A 188 -7.05 -8.45 -6.91
CA THR A 188 -7.67 -8.06 -5.64
C THR A 188 -8.60 -9.12 -5.03
N ASP A 189 -9.01 -10.15 -5.78
CA ASP A 189 -9.90 -11.18 -5.22
C ASP A 189 -9.12 -12.17 -4.33
N GLU A 190 -7.89 -12.51 -4.71
CA GLU A 190 -6.99 -13.41 -3.96
C GLU A 190 -5.79 -12.70 -3.31
N ASP A 191 -5.70 -11.37 -3.48
CA ASP A 191 -4.53 -10.55 -3.10
C ASP A 191 -3.23 -11.04 -3.76
N ALA A 192 -3.31 -11.51 -5.02
CA ALA A 192 -2.21 -12.17 -5.70
C ALA A 192 -1.31 -11.20 -6.49
N LEU A 193 0.01 -11.35 -6.35
CA LEU A 193 0.99 -10.60 -7.15
C LEU A 193 1.25 -11.30 -8.48
N ILE A 194 1.36 -10.48 -9.54
CA ILE A 194 1.69 -10.92 -10.89
C ILE A 194 2.91 -10.12 -11.36
N LEU A 195 4.06 -10.75 -11.49
CA LEU A 195 5.28 -10.07 -11.91
C LEU A 195 5.38 -10.02 -13.44
N HIS A 196 5.73 -8.86 -13.99
CA HIS A 196 6.05 -8.73 -15.42
C HIS A 196 7.53 -9.02 -15.64
N ALA A 197 7.85 -9.70 -16.74
CA ALA A 197 9.24 -9.97 -17.10
C ALA A 197 9.99 -8.66 -17.38
N ASP A 198 11.28 -8.61 -17.06
CA ASP A 198 12.05 -7.38 -17.25
C ASP A 198 12.55 -7.14 -18.68
N THR A 199 12.42 -8.17 -19.52
CA THR A 199 12.73 -8.18 -20.95
C THR A 199 11.61 -7.60 -21.81
N ASP A 200 10.43 -7.40 -21.23
CA ASP A 200 9.30 -6.78 -21.90
C ASP A 200 9.17 -5.30 -21.51
N LEU A 201 9.03 -4.45 -22.54
CA LEU A 201 8.96 -3.00 -22.38
C LEU A 201 7.54 -2.46 -22.48
N ASP A 202 6.58 -3.25 -22.98
CA ASP A 202 5.24 -2.78 -23.34
C ASP A 202 4.08 -3.59 -22.70
N GLY A 203 4.39 -4.59 -21.87
CA GLY A 203 3.40 -5.36 -21.09
C GLY A 203 2.76 -6.54 -21.83
N GLY A 204 3.39 -7.01 -22.91
CA GLY A 204 2.99 -8.21 -23.68
C GLY A 204 3.82 -9.47 -23.39
N GLY A 205 4.81 -9.39 -22.50
CA GLY A 205 5.72 -10.46 -22.15
C GLY A 205 5.13 -11.50 -21.19
N PRO A 206 5.92 -12.52 -20.84
CA PRO A 206 5.47 -13.54 -19.91
C PRO A 206 5.17 -12.93 -18.54
N LEU A 207 4.18 -13.51 -17.86
CA LEU A 207 3.75 -13.14 -16.52
C LEU A 207 4.07 -14.27 -15.54
N LEU A 208 4.59 -13.92 -14.37
CA LEU A 208 4.71 -14.84 -13.24
C LEU A 208 3.57 -14.53 -12.27
N ASP A 209 2.45 -15.24 -12.41
CA ASP A 209 1.30 -15.19 -11.50
C ASP A 209 1.55 -16.10 -10.30
N LEU A 210 1.68 -15.51 -9.10
CA LEU A 210 1.96 -16.28 -7.89
C LEU A 210 0.78 -17.16 -7.45
N SER A 211 -0.47 -16.86 -7.85
CA SER A 211 -1.60 -17.73 -7.52
C SER A 211 -1.53 -19.05 -8.27
N ALA A 212 -0.97 -19.05 -9.49
CA ALA A 212 -0.87 -20.24 -10.34
C ALA A 212 0.09 -21.29 -9.77
N LEU A 213 1.05 -20.90 -8.92
CA LEU A 213 1.97 -21.82 -8.25
C LEU A 213 1.24 -22.82 -7.33
N LEU A 214 0.10 -22.40 -6.76
CA LEU A 214 -0.75 -23.24 -5.90
C LEU A 214 -1.64 -24.21 -6.68
N ASP A 215 -1.71 -24.04 -8.01
CA ASP A 215 -2.52 -24.87 -8.90
C ASP A 215 -1.64 -25.93 -9.61
N GLU A 216 -0.33 -25.95 -9.36
CA GLU A 216 0.60 -26.94 -9.90
C GLU A 216 0.52 -28.28 -9.17
N ASN A 217 0.67 -29.38 -9.92
CA ASN A 217 0.62 -30.75 -9.37
C ASN A 217 1.66 -30.99 -8.27
N ASP A 218 2.82 -30.33 -8.35
CA ASP A 218 3.86 -30.33 -7.32
C ASP A 218 4.06 -28.91 -6.76
N GLU A 219 3.11 -28.45 -5.94
CA GLU A 219 3.15 -27.14 -5.26
C GLU A 219 4.48 -26.94 -4.52
N ARG A 220 4.98 -27.99 -3.84
CA ARG A 220 6.20 -27.89 -3.05
C ARG A 220 7.41 -27.67 -3.95
N GLY A 221 7.55 -28.45 -5.01
CA GLY A 221 8.58 -28.27 -6.02
C GLY A 221 8.49 -26.91 -6.70
N ALA A 222 7.28 -26.42 -7.00
CA ALA A 222 7.07 -25.09 -7.59
C ALA A 222 7.58 -23.96 -6.67
N LEU A 223 7.30 -24.05 -5.37
CA LEU A 223 7.78 -23.12 -4.35
C LEU A 223 9.29 -23.18 -4.14
N ASP A 224 9.87 -24.37 -4.12
CA ASP A 224 11.31 -24.56 -3.99
C ASP A 224 12.05 -24.02 -5.25
N ALA A 225 11.43 -24.12 -6.43
CA ALA A 225 11.95 -23.59 -7.69
C ALA A 225 11.70 -22.08 -7.90
N LEU A 226 10.96 -21.39 -7.02
CA LEU A 226 10.57 -19.98 -7.20
C LEU A 226 11.78 -19.04 -7.41
N GLY A 227 12.90 -19.28 -6.72
CA GLY A 227 14.12 -18.50 -6.91
C GLY A 227 14.71 -18.61 -8.32
N ALA A 228 14.71 -19.82 -8.89
CA ALA A 228 15.17 -20.06 -10.26
C ALA A 228 14.21 -19.46 -11.30
N ARG A 229 12.90 -19.60 -11.07
CA ARG A 229 11.87 -18.95 -11.91
C ARG A 229 12.02 -17.43 -11.89
N LEU A 230 12.23 -16.83 -10.72
CA LEU A 230 12.48 -15.40 -10.57
C LEU A 230 13.73 -14.95 -11.33
N ALA A 231 14.81 -15.73 -11.28
CA ALA A 231 16.04 -15.43 -12.03
C ALA A 231 15.84 -15.48 -13.55
N GLY A 232 15.04 -16.42 -14.05
CA GLY A 232 14.67 -16.48 -15.47
C GLY A 232 13.69 -15.40 -15.90
N HIS A 233 12.80 -14.97 -15.00
CA HIS A 233 11.78 -13.94 -15.25
C HIS A 233 12.33 -12.51 -15.18
N LEU A 234 13.30 -12.29 -14.29
CA LEU A 234 13.96 -11.01 -14.05
C LEU A 234 15.49 -11.12 -14.19
N PRO A 235 16.01 -11.52 -15.36
CA PRO A 235 17.45 -11.74 -15.57
C PRO A 235 18.30 -10.48 -15.33
N ARG A 236 17.78 -9.28 -15.61
CA ARG A 236 18.48 -8.00 -15.43
C ARG A 236 18.48 -7.51 -13.98
N MET A 237 17.62 -8.06 -13.13
CA MET A 237 17.61 -7.74 -11.70
C MET A 237 18.87 -8.28 -11.02
N PRO A 238 19.60 -7.48 -10.21
CA PRO A 238 20.76 -7.99 -9.47
C PRO A 238 20.42 -9.20 -8.60
N ALA A 239 21.34 -10.16 -8.50
CA ALA A 239 21.08 -11.42 -7.76
C ALA A 239 20.73 -11.18 -6.28
N GLY A 240 21.39 -10.22 -5.62
CA GLY A 240 21.05 -9.81 -4.25
C GLY A 240 19.63 -9.26 -4.14
N MET A 241 19.24 -8.37 -5.07
CA MET A 241 17.89 -7.83 -5.11
C MET A 241 16.82 -8.91 -5.34
N ARG A 242 17.08 -9.90 -6.20
CA ARG A 242 16.19 -11.07 -6.36
C ARG A 242 16.09 -11.88 -5.07
N ALA A 243 17.20 -12.07 -4.36
CA ALA A 243 17.21 -12.76 -3.08
C ALA A 243 16.39 -12.00 -2.02
N ASP A 244 16.47 -10.68 -1.99
CA ASP A 244 15.70 -9.82 -1.07
C ASP A 244 14.21 -9.75 -1.42
N LEU A 245 13.85 -9.88 -2.70
CA LEU A 245 12.46 -9.94 -3.13
C LEU A 245 11.80 -11.29 -2.79
N LEU A 246 12.57 -12.39 -2.75
CA LEU A 246 12.04 -13.74 -2.60
C LEU A 246 11.22 -13.97 -1.31
N PRO A 247 11.60 -13.46 -0.12
CA PRO A 247 10.76 -13.54 1.08
C PRO A 247 9.36 -12.95 0.88
N LEU A 248 9.22 -11.82 0.17
CA LEU A 248 7.94 -11.18 -0.09
C LEU A 248 7.06 -12.05 -1.00
N LEU A 249 7.65 -12.63 -2.06
CA LEU A 249 6.91 -13.51 -2.98
C LEU A 249 6.43 -14.77 -2.28
N ARG A 250 7.28 -15.41 -1.47
CA ARG A 250 6.89 -16.57 -0.65
C ARG A 250 5.79 -16.21 0.34
N GLY A 251 5.90 -15.04 0.98
CA GLY A 251 4.88 -14.52 1.86
C GLY A 251 3.55 -14.27 1.16
N ASN A 252 3.57 -13.84 -0.11
CA ASN A 252 2.36 -13.70 -0.91
C ASN A 252 1.73 -15.04 -1.29
N VAL A 253 2.50 -16.05 -1.68
CA VAL A 253 1.95 -17.39 -1.92
C VAL A 253 1.28 -17.96 -0.67
N ALA A 254 1.91 -17.79 0.50
CA ALA A 254 1.32 -18.22 1.78
C ALA A 254 0.02 -17.45 2.11
N HIS A 255 -0.02 -16.15 1.81
CA HIS A 255 -1.22 -15.31 1.96
C HIS A 255 -2.34 -15.78 1.04
N ILE A 256 -2.08 -15.94 -0.26
CA ILE A 256 -3.07 -16.42 -1.25
C ILE A 256 -3.67 -17.75 -0.78
N ALA A 257 -2.85 -18.70 -0.33
CA ALA A 257 -3.33 -19.97 0.20
C ALA A 257 -4.27 -19.79 1.40
N ALA A 258 -3.99 -18.82 2.28
CA ALA A 258 -4.87 -18.47 3.39
C ALA A 258 -6.17 -17.80 2.94
N VAL A 259 -6.11 -16.89 1.98
CA VAL A 259 -7.29 -16.24 1.38
C VAL A 259 -8.20 -17.30 0.76
N ARG A 260 -7.66 -18.18 -0.08
CA ARG A 260 -8.41 -19.28 -0.71
C ARG A 260 -9.09 -20.18 0.33
N ARG A 261 -8.40 -20.52 1.43
CA ARG A 261 -9.00 -21.30 2.54
C ARG A 261 -10.15 -20.53 3.20
N ALA A 262 -9.96 -19.26 3.51
CA ALA A 262 -10.99 -18.42 4.14
C ALA A 262 -12.23 -18.24 3.25
N SER A 263 -12.03 -18.03 1.95
CA SER A 263 -13.11 -17.92 0.96
C SER A 263 -13.90 -19.23 0.83
N ARG A 264 -13.23 -20.39 0.78
CA ARG A 264 -13.89 -21.71 0.75
C ARG A 264 -14.69 -21.99 2.02
N ALA A 265 -14.21 -21.50 3.17
CA ALA A 265 -14.91 -21.61 4.44
C ALA A 265 -16.01 -20.56 4.65
N ALA A 266 -16.30 -19.72 3.65
CA ALA A 266 -17.18 -18.54 3.75
C ALA A 266 -16.81 -17.57 4.91
N ALA A 267 -15.59 -17.67 5.43
CA ALA A 267 -15.08 -16.90 6.56
C ALA A 267 -14.51 -15.54 6.15
N ARG A 268 -14.25 -15.35 4.84
CA ARG A 268 -13.96 -14.05 4.23
C ARG A 268 -14.97 -13.86 3.09
N PRO A 269 -16.07 -13.11 3.29
CA PRO A 269 -16.79 -12.60 2.15
C PRO A 269 -15.79 -11.80 1.32
N LEU A 270 -15.79 -11.98 0.00
CA LEU A 270 -15.15 -10.99 -0.87
C LEU A 270 -15.76 -9.66 -0.44
N ASP A 271 -14.95 -8.74 0.04
CA ASP A 271 -15.45 -7.42 0.46
C ASP A 271 -15.62 -6.64 -0.86
N VAL A 272 -16.71 -7.01 -1.57
CA VAL A 272 -17.05 -6.64 -2.95
C VAL A 272 -17.26 -5.13 -3.06
N GLU A 273 -17.67 -4.51 -1.95
CA GLU A 273 -18.16 -3.15 -1.92
C GLU A 273 -17.23 -2.23 -1.13
N HIS A 274 -17.03 -1.04 -1.66
CA HIS A 274 -16.34 0.06 -1.01
C HIS A 274 -17.13 0.50 0.22
N CYS A 275 -16.51 0.48 1.40
CA CYS A 275 -17.13 0.88 2.68
C CYS A 275 -16.27 1.91 3.42
N GLU A 276 -15.43 2.63 2.69
CA GLU A 276 -14.57 3.66 3.22
C GLU A 276 -15.40 4.84 3.74
N TRP A 277 -15.09 5.29 4.95
CA TRP A 277 -15.70 6.45 5.62
C TRP A 277 -14.64 7.47 6.06
N ILE A 278 -13.37 7.22 5.74
CA ILE A 278 -12.24 8.11 5.99
C ILE A 278 -11.63 8.53 4.66
N MET A 279 -11.39 9.83 4.51
CA MET A 279 -10.57 10.41 3.47
C MET A 279 -9.23 10.85 4.08
N CYS A 280 -8.16 10.14 3.77
CA CYS A 280 -6.82 10.43 4.25
C CYS A 280 -6.05 11.27 3.22
N LEU A 281 -5.56 12.44 3.61
CA LEU A 281 -4.86 13.39 2.73
C LEU A 281 -3.41 13.55 3.17
N GLY A 282 -2.46 13.26 2.27
CA GLY A 282 -1.04 13.43 2.52
C GLY A 282 -0.28 12.11 2.63
N ARG A 283 0.55 11.97 3.66
CA ARG A 283 1.45 10.81 3.85
C ARG A 283 1.47 10.40 5.33
N GLY A 284 1.98 9.20 5.61
CA GLY A 284 2.11 8.72 7.00
C GLY A 284 0.92 7.92 7.52
N PHE A 285 0.17 7.29 6.61
CA PHE A 285 -0.92 6.37 6.94
C PHE A 285 -0.47 4.90 6.90
N ASP A 286 0.82 4.63 7.13
CA ASP A 286 1.36 3.28 7.09
C ASP A 286 0.72 2.39 8.18
N TRP A 287 0.29 2.98 9.29
CA TRP A 287 -0.42 2.29 10.37
C TRP A 287 -1.85 1.87 10.00
N LEU A 288 -2.45 2.48 8.97
CA LEU A 288 -3.83 2.26 8.56
C LEU A 288 -3.93 1.08 7.58
N HIS A 289 -3.59 -0.11 8.07
CA HIS A 289 -3.60 -1.37 7.33
C HIS A 289 -4.95 -2.09 7.32
N VAL A 290 -6.06 -1.36 7.45
CA VAL A 290 -7.40 -1.94 7.54
C VAL A 290 -8.12 -1.82 6.19
N PRO A 291 -8.42 -2.95 5.51
CA PRO A 291 -9.11 -2.92 4.22
C PRO A 291 -10.49 -2.24 4.31
N ASN A 292 -10.88 -1.54 3.25
CA ASN A 292 -12.21 -0.93 3.10
C ASN A 292 -12.63 -0.02 4.26
N VAL A 293 -11.67 0.74 4.81
CA VAL A 293 -11.90 1.75 5.86
C VAL A 293 -11.58 3.17 5.38
N ALA A 294 -10.50 3.33 4.59
CA ALA A 294 -10.00 4.64 4.20
C ALA A 294 -9.56 4.72 2.73
N LEU A 295 -9.84 5.86 2.11
CA LEU A 295 -9.29 6.28 0.82
C LEU A 295 -8.07 7.16 1.09
N ILE A 296 -6.87 6.74 0.66
CA ILE A 296 -5.61 7.45 0.98
C ILE A 296 -5.06 8.18 -0.25
N ILE A 297 -5.22 9.49 -0.27
CA ILE A 297 -4.80 10.39 -1.34
C ILE A 297 -3.43 10.98 -1.01
N GLY A 298 -2.40 10.58 -1.75
CA GLY A 298 -1.08 11.19 -1.67
C GLY A 298 -1.03 12.56 -2.36
N PRO A 299 -0.19 13.51 -1.89
CA PRO A 299 -0.14 14.89 -2.38
C PRO A 299 0.74 15.02 -3.63
N TYR A 300 0.62 14.06 -4.55
CA TYR A 300 1.56 13.91 -5.68
C TYR A 300 1.05 14.57 -6.96
N SER A 301 -0.25 14.47 -7.21
CA SER A 301 -0.89 15.06 -8.39
C SER A 301 -0.82 16.59 -8.34
N PRO A 302 -0.53 17.27 -9.46
CA PRO A 302 -0.65 18.73 -9.55
C PRO A 302 -2.10 19.20 -9.45
N ASP A 303 -3.06 18.35 -9.84
CA ASP A 303 -4.47 18.53 -9.53
C ASP A 303 -4.85 17.63 -8.36
N LEU A 304 -4.75 18.16 -7.15
CA LEU A 304 -5.17 17.48 -5.93
C LEU A 304 -6.70 17.47 -5.77
N ALA A 305 -7.43 18.33 -6.48
CA ALA A 305 -8.89 18.42 -6.34
C ALA A 305 -9.60 17.21 -6.98
N ASP A 306 -9.15 16.72 -8.14
CA ASP A 306 -9.74 15.53 -8.78
C ASP A 306 -9.83 14.29 -7.86
N PRO A 307 -8.75 13.83 -7.21
CA PRO A 307 -8.84 12.68 -6.31
C PRO A 307 -9.73 12.96 -5.07
N ILE A 308 -9.76 14.20 -4.58
CA ILE A 308 -10.65 14.59 -3.47
C ILE A 308 -12.12 14.47 -3.90
N ARG A 309 -12.48 14.99 -5.09
CA ARG A 309 -13.84 14.90 -5.64
C ARG A 309 -14.29 13.45 -5.80
N LYS A 310 -13.41 12.59 -6.33
CA LYS A 310 -13.70 11.15 -6.47
C LYS A 310 -13.88 10.46 -5.13
N ALA A 311 -13.02 10.76 -4.14
CA ALA A 311 -13.16 10.19 -2.81
C ALA A 311 -14.45 10.67 -2.10
N ALA A 312 -14.80 11.95 -2.24
CA ALA A 312 -16.05 12.50 -1.72
C ALA A 312 -17.27 11.82 -2.36
N SER A 313 -17.24 11.62 -3.68
CA SER A 313 -18.29 10.89 -4.40
C SER A 313 -18.44 9.44 -3.92
N ILE A 314 -17.34 8.74 -3.66
CA ILE A 314 -17.37 7.35 -3.13
C ILE A 314 -18.02 7.35 -1.75
N ILE A 315 -17.58 8.22 -0.83
CA ILE A 315 -18.14 8.30 0.53
C ILE A 315 -19.64 8.65 0.48
N GLN A 316 -20.04 9.62 -0.35
CA GLN A 316 -21.44 9.97 -0.52
C GLN A 316 -22.28 8.81 -1.07
N SER A 317 -21.75 8.04 -2.04
CA SER A 317 -22.42 6.84 -2.56
C SER A 317 -22.59 5.80 -1.45
N ASN A 318 -21.54 5.57 -0.66
CA ASN A 318 -21.58 4.61 0.45
C ASN A 318 -22.64 4.96 1.49
N MET A 319 -22.83 6.25 1.81
CA MET A 319 -23.91 6.71 2.69
C MET A 319 -25.29 6.50 2.05
N ARG A 320 -25.47 6.91 0.79
CA ARG A 320 -26.75 6.78 0.06
C ARG A 320 -27.20 5.33 -0.09
N GLU A 321 -26.25 4.42 -0.31
CA GLU A 321 -26.49 2.99 -0.49
C GLU A 321 -26.55 2.25 0.86
N GLY A 322 -26.39 2.94 2.00
CA GLY A 322 -26.47 2.36 3.32
C GLY A 322 -25.30 1.45 3.71
N ARG A 323 -24.18 1.50 2.97
CA ARG A 323 -22.96 0.75 3.27
C ARG A 323 -22.24 1.26 4.51
N ILE A 324 -22.35 2.56 4.77
CA ILE A 324 -21.92 3.22 5.99
C ILE A 324 -23.06 4.08 6.55
N PRO A 325 -23.12 4.32 7.87
CA PRO A 325 -24.14 5.19 8.43
C PRO A 325 -24.05 6.62 7.88
N ASP A 326 -25.21 7.26 7.74
CA ASP A 326 -25.33 8.64 7.21
C ASP A 326 -25.18 9.71 8.32
N ASP A 327 -24.24 9.50 9.23
CA ASP A 327 -24.01 10.27 10.46
C ASP A 327 -22.67 11.04 10.44
N GLY A 328 -21.84 10.83 9.42
CA GLY A 328 -20.56 11.50 9.31
C GLY A 328 -19.48 10.73 8.58
N PHE A 329 -18.46 11.46 8.16
CA PHE A 329 -17.20 10.92 7.66
C PHE A 329 -16.02 11.73 8.19
N LEU A 330 -14.82 11.17 8.09
CA LEU A 330 -13.59 11.82 8.56
C LEU A 330 -12.73 12.26 7.37
N VAL A 331 -12.29 13.52 7.36
CA VAL A 331 -11.12 13.97 6.60
C VAL A 331 -9.96 14.05 7.58
N LEU A 332 -8.97 13.18 7.37
CA LEU A 332 -7.75 13.11 8.17
C LEU A 332 -6.57 13.54 7.31
N SER A 333 -5.96 14.69 7.62
CA SER A 333 -4.73 15.08 6.96
C SER A 333 -3.50 14.74 7.79
N SER A 334 -2.45 14.22 7.13
CA SER A 334 -1.19 13.91 7.78
C SER A 334 0.03 14.19 6.90
N ALA A 335 1.11 14.62 7.53
CA ALA A 335 2.40 14.76 6.91
C ALA A 335 3.50 14.17 7.81
N PRO A 336 4.44 13.39 7.26
CA PRO A 336 5.54 12.85 8.02
C PRO A 336 6.68 13.85 8.17
N TYR A 337 7.43 13.71 9.25
CA TYR A 337 8.71 14.36 9.48
C TYR A 337 9.75 13.33 9.92
N HIS A 338 11.02 13.59 9.63
CA HIS A 338 12.15 12.82 10.14
C HIS A 338 12.73 13.47 11.39
N ASP A 339 12.95 14.78 11.33
CA ASP A 339 13.63 15.52 12.38
C ASP A 339 12.66 16.44 13.14
N ILE A 340 12.94 16.62 14.43
CA ILE A 340 12.27 17.66 15.23
C ILE A 340 12.69 19.07 14.77
N GLY A 341 12.02 20.11 15.28
CA GLY A 341 12.30 21.50 14.89
C GLY A 341 11.69 21.85 13.54
N VAL A 342 12.52 22.26 12.57
CA VAL A 342 12.05 22.83 11.29
C VAL A 342 11.27 21.83 10.45
N ASP A 343 11.70 20.57 10.36
CA ASP A 343 11.00 19.57 9.55
C ASP A 343 9.62 19.23 10.11
N ARG A 344 9.51 18.98 11.43
CA ARG A 344 8.21 18.85 12.11
C ARG A 344 7.33 20.09 11.92
N ALA A 345 7.86 21.30 12.07
CA ALA A 345 7.08 22.53 11.86
C ALA A 345 6.54 22.64 10.43
N ARG A 346 7.36 22.28 9.42
CA ARG A 346 6.92 22.20 8.02
C ARG A 346 5.85 21.13 7.80
N ALA A 347 5.96 19.97 8.45
CA ALA A 347 4.96 18.91 8.37
C ALA A 347 3.60 19.38 8.91
N ILE A 348 3.59 20.13 10.03
CA ILE A 348 2.36 20.73 10.59
C ILE A 348 1.70 21.66 9.56
N LEU A 349 2.46 22.60 8.97
CA LEU A 349 1.93 23.52 7.96
C LEU A 349 1.37 22.77 6.75
N LYS A 350 2.06 21.73 6.29
CA LYS A 350 1.63 20.91 5.16
C LYS A 350 0.33 20.16 5.45
N ALA A 351 0.22 19.53 6.62
CA ALA A 351 -0.99 18.82 7.03
C ALA A 351 -2.18 19.79 7.19
N GLY A 352 -1.97 20.96 7.80
CA GLY A 352 -3.00 22.00 7.90
C GLY A 352 -3.49 22.48 6.53
N PHE A 353 -2.57 22.80 5.61
CA PHE A 353 -2.92 23.21 4.25
C PHE A 353 -3.75 22.14 3.52
N MET A 354 -3.33 20.87 3.57
CA MET A 354 -4.03 19.77 2.91
C MET A 354 -5.43 19.53 3.49
N ARG A 355 -5.60 19.66 4.82
CA ARG A 355 -6.91 19.61 5.47
C ARG A 355 -7.83 20.71 4.93
N ASP A 356 -7.36 21.96 4.96
CA ASP A 356 -8.17 23.12 4.58
C ASP A 356 -8.54 23.08 3.10
N PHE A 357 -7.57 22.75 2.24
CA PHE A 357 -7.79 22.57 0.81
C PHE A 357 -8.86 21.50 0.52
N ALA A 358 -8.78 20.34 1.18
CA ALA A 358 -9.77 19.29 0.99
C ALA A 358 -11.16 19.69 1.49
N ALA A 359 -11.23 20.36 2.65
CA ALA A 359 -12.48 20.87 3.18
C ALA A 359 -13.14 21.87 2.21
N ASP A 360 -12.36 22.76 1.59
CA ASP A 360 -12.87 23.75 0.64
C ASP A 360 -13.39 23.13 -0.66
N VAL A 361 -12.67 22.15 -1.22
CA VAL A 361 -13.14 21.38 -2.38
C VAL A 361 -14.48 20.70 -2.06
N ILE A 362 -14.60 20.05 -0.90
CA ILE A 362 -15.82 19.35 -0.50
C ILE A 362 -16.97 20.33 -0.25
N ARG A 363 -16.74 21.46 0.43
CA ARG A 363 -17.77 22.49 0.65
C ARG A 363 -18.32 23.04 -0.66
N LYS A 364 -17.44 23.25 -1.64
CA LYS A 364 -17.81 23.81 -2.95
C LYS A 364 -18.63 22.83 -3.79
N GLU A 365 -18.24 21.56 -3.81
CA GLU A 365 -18.77 20.59 -4.78
C GLU A 365 -19.74 19.57 -4.20
N PHE A 366 -19.69 19.35 -2.88
CA PHE A 366 -20.55 18.43 -2.15
C PHE A 366 -21.10 19.11 -0.87
N PRO A 367 -21.85 20.22 -0.98
CA PRO A 367 -22.24 21.05 0.16
C PRO A 367 -23.02 20.27 1.24
N GLU A 368 -23.91 19.36 0.84
CA GLU A 368 -24.63 18.48 1.77
C GLU A 368 -23.68 17.54 2.52
N LEU A 369 -22.75 16.90 1.81
CA LEU A 369 -21.75 16.03 2.43
C LEU A 369 -20.86 16.83 3.40
N ALA A 370 -20.50 18.07 3.04
CA ALA A 370 -19.65 18.94 3.86
C ALA A 370 -20.24 19.19 5.26
N THR A 371 -21.57 19.19 5.42
CA THR A 371 -22.24 19.32 6.73
C THR A 371 -21.96 18.15 7.68
N LYS A 372 -21.56 16.99 7.15
CA LYS A 372 -21.29 15.74 7.88
C LYS A 372 -19.78 15.49 8.06
N MET A 373 -18.96 16.45 7.65
CA MET A 373 -17.50 16.32 7.60
C MET A 373 -16.87 16.58 8.97
N ASN A 374 -16.09 15.62 9.46
CA ASN A 374 -15.22 15.79 10.62
C ASN A 374 -13.79 16.02 10.13
N LEU A 375 -13.14 17.08 10.60
CA LEU A 375 -11.76 17.40 10.23
C LEU A 375 -10.80 17.04 11.36
N ARG A 376 -9.70 16.36 11.03
CA ARG A 376 -8.58 16.11 11.97
C ARG A 376 -7.25 16.28 11.25
N THR A 377 -6.27 16.76 12.00
CA THR A 377 -4.91 17.02 11.52
C THR A 377 -3.92 16.25 12.39
N THR A 378 -3.00 15.53 11.75
CA THR A 378 -1.91 14.85 12.44
C THR A 378 -0.57 15.09 11.76
N VAL A 379 0.51 14.80 12.47
CA VAL A 379 1.84 14.61 11.89
C VAL A 379 2.41 13.28 12.36
N LEU A 380 3.27 12.67 11.54
CA LEU A 380 3.86 11.36 11.84
C LEU A 380 5.37 11.45 11.96
N SER A 381 5.94 10.98 13.07
CA SER A 381 7.39 10.75 13.15
C SER A 381 7.78 9.55 12.29
N TRP A 382 8.72 9.74 11.35
CA TRP A 382 9.15 8.67 10.47
C TRP A 382 10.07 7.64 11.15
N GLU A 383 10.58 7.94 12.34
CA GLU A 383 11.43 7.01 13.07
C GLU A 383 10.63 6.10 14.00
N SER A 384 9.71 6.69 14.76
CA SER A 384 8.91 5.96 15.76
C SER A 384 7.54 5.53 15.25
N ARG A 385 7.09 6.05 14.10
CA ARG A 385 5.71 5.95 13.61
C ARG A 385 4.68 6.53 14.57
N THR A 386 5.09 7.40 15.50
CA THR A 386 4.18 8.10 16.40
C THR A 386 3.31 9.06 15.61
N VAL A 387 2.00 8.91 15.76
CA VAL A 387 0.99 9.83 15.24
C VAL A 387 0.73 10.89 16.30
N GLU A 388 1.01 12.13 15.98
CA GLU A 388 0.72 13.27 16.85
C GLU A 388 -0.53 14.00 16.35
N HIS A 389 -1.46 14.22 17.26
CA HIS A 389 -2.68 14.99 17.02
C HIS A 389 -2.45 16.47 17.25
N LEU A 390 -2.96 17.31 16.34
CA LEU A 390 -2.78 18.75 16.41
C LEU A 390 -4.05 19.52 16.79
N ASP A 391 -5.18 18.82 16.90
CA ASP A 391 -6.51 19.39 17.15
C ASP A 391 -7.14 18.84 18.43
#